data_AF-A0A4Y8CCY7-F1
#
_entry.id   AF-A0A4Y8CCY7-F1
#
_cell.length_a   1.000
_cell.length_b   1.000
_cell.length_c   1.000
_cell.angle_alpha   90.00
_cell.angle_beta   90.00
_cell.angle_gamma   90.00
#
_symmetry.space_group_name_H-M   'P 1'
#
loop_
_entity.id
_entity.type
_entity.pdbx_description
1 polymer ?
#
loop_
_entity_poly.entity_id
_entity_poly.type
_entity_poly.pdbx_seq_one_letter_code
_entity_poly.pdbx_strand_id
1 'polypeptide(L)' 'ANFIQKSDYEELHFAGLVSHICVFCNIILAFGAKPNARIILHQNLSASFDENLEKSAFDILRAYGIEIV' A
#
# COMPACT_ATOMS: atom_id res chain seq x y z
N ALA A 1 9.61 -0.56 8.85
CA ALA A 1 9.96 0.22 7.63
C ALA A 1 11.07 1.25 7.92
N ASN A 2 12.17 0.84 8.58
CA ASN A 2 13.16 1.78 9.13
C ASN A 2 13.95 2.55 8.06
N PHE A 3 14.15 1.95 6.89
CA PHE A 3 14.78 2.62 5.75
C PHE A 3 13.90 3.73 5.18
N ILE A 4 12.59 3.48 5.03
CA ILE A 4 11.61 4.47 4.53
C ILE A 4 11.53 5.66 5.49
N GLN A 5 11.47 5.41 6.80
CA GLN A 5 11.41 6.47 7.82
C GLN A 5 12.56 7.48 7.71
N LYS A 6 13.77 7.01 7.36
CA LYS A 6 14.99 7.81 7.26
C LYS A 6 15.23 8.42 5.89
N SER A 7 14.39 8.09 4.90
CA SER A 7 14.52 8.62 3.55
C SER A 7 13.89 10.00 3.42
N ASP A 8 14.22 10.70 2.34
CA ASP A 8 13.57 11.94 1.92
C ASP A 8 12.51 11.69 0.83
N TYR A 9 11.95 10.47 0.78
CA TYR A 9 10.93 10.14 -0.21
C TYR A 9 9.62 10.87 0.10
N GLU A 10 9.13 11.60 -0.90
CA GLU A 10 7.83 12.27 -0.89
C GLU A 10 6.73 11.39 -1.46
N GLU A 11 7.08 10.42 -2.31
CA GLU A 11 6.15 9.48 -2.96
C GLU A 11 6.64 8.04 -2.85
N LEU A 12 5.73 7.10 -2.57
CA LEU A 12 6.01 5.69 -2.41
C LEU A 12 5.04 4.86 -3.28
N HIS A 13 5.58 4.08 -4.21
CA HIS A 13 4.79 3.21 -5.07
C HIS A 13 4.87 1.76 -4.65
N PHE A 14 3.72 1.09 -4.62
CA PHE A 14 3.57 -0.31 -4.27
C PHE A 14 2.96 -1.11 -5.43
N ALA A 15 3.42 -2.35 -5.54
CA ALA A 15 2.94 -3.39 -6.44
C ALA A 15 3.38 -4.75 -5.88
N GLY A 16 2.85 -5.85 -6.41
CA GLY A 16 3.25 -7.22 -6.07
C GLY A 16 2.11 -8.08 -5.53
N LEU A 17 2.46 -9.26 -5.03
CA LEU A 17 1.52 -10.26 -4.51
C LEU A 17 1.90 -10.65 -3.08
N VAL A 18 0.98 -10.94 -2.18
CA VAL A 18 -0.49 -10.99 -2.31
C VAL A 18 -1.12 -9.68 -1.81
N SER A 19 -2.10 -9.14 -2.54
CA SER A 19 -2.67 -7.79 -2.35
C SER A 19 -3.19 -7.55 -0.93
N HIS A 20 -4.00 -8.46 -0.39
CA HIS A 20 -4.63 -8.35 0.93
C HIS A 20 -3.73 -8.81 2.10
N ILE A 21 -2.49 -9.22 1.85
CA ILE A 21 -1.55 -9.70 2.89
C ILE A 21 -0.32 -8.83 2.93
N CYS A 22 0.73 -9.18 2.18
CA CYS A 22 2.02 -8.53 2.32
C CYS A 22 2.04 -7.14 1.67
N VAL A 23 1.30 -6.94 0.57
CA VAL A 23 1.18 -5.63 -0.06
C VAL A 23 0.47 -4.66 0.89
N PHE A 24 -0.71 -5.05 1.40
CA PHE A 24 -1.44 -4.29 2.42
C PHE A 24 -0.56 -3.98 3.65
N CYS A 25 0.04 -4.99 4.27
CA CYS A 25 0.87 -4.81 5.47
C CYS A 25 2.07 -3.88 5.22
N ASN A 26 2.74 -4.02 4.07
CA ASN A 26 3.88 -3.15 3.72
C ASN A 26 3.45 -1.69 3.51
N ILE A 27 2.29 -1.47 2.90
CA ILE A 27 1.71 -0.14 2.73
C ILE A 27 1.40 0.48 4.10
N ILE A 28 0.75 -0.25 5.01
CA ILE A 28 0.44 0.28 6.35
C ILE A 28 1.72 0.58 7.15
N LEU A 29 2.75 -0.27 7.05
CA LEU A 29 4.05 -0.01 7.67
C LEU A 29 4.74 1.24 7.08
N ALA A 30 4.61 1.47 5.78
CA ALA A 30 5.16 2.65 5.12
C ALA A 30 4.40 3.92 5.48
N PHE A 31 3.06 3.86 5.53
CA PHE A 31 2.19 4.93 6.03
C PHE A 31 2.59 5.36 7.44
N GLY A 32 2.77 4.40 8.36
CA GLY A 32 3.22 4.70 9.72
C GLY A 32 4.63 5.28 9.79
N ALA A 33 5.53 4.87 8.88
CA ALA A 33 6.91 5.37 8.83
C ALA A 33 7.04 6.76 8.19
N LYS A 34 6.17 7.11 7.24
CA LYS A 34 6.13 8.38 6.52
C LYS A 34 4.68 8.86 6.31
N PRO A 35 4.04 9.44 7.35
CA PRO A 35 2.63 9.85 7.28
C PRO A 35 2.32 10.94 6.25
N ASN A 36 3.31 11.74 5.86
CA ASN A 36 3.15 12.85 4.92
C ASN A 36 3.56 12.48 3.48
N ALA A 37 4.07 11.28 3.24
CA ALA A 37 4.40 10.85 1.88
C ALA A 37 3.12 10.45 1.14
N ARG A 38 3.05 10.75 -0.16
CA ARG A 38 2.01 10.24 -1.03
C ARG A 38 2.26 8.75 -1.28
N ILE A 39 1.26 7.91 -1.02
CA ILE A 39 1.39 6.46 -1.21
C ILE A 39 0.43 6.02 -2.31
N ILE A 40 0.95 5.29 -3.28
CA ILE A 40 0.23 4.83 -4.47
C ILE A 40 0.38 3.32 -4.61
N LEU A 41 -0.73 2.60 -4.75
CA LEU A 41 -0.76 1.19 -5.11
C LEU A 41 -1.20 1.04 -6.57
N HIS A 42 -0.34 0.42 -7.38
CA HIS A 42 -0.65 0.03 -8.76
C HIS A 42 -1.46 -1.27 -8.74
N GLN A 43 -2.79 -1.18 -8.76
CA GLN A 43 -3.69 -2.31 -8.57
C GLN A 43 -3.55 -3.36 -9.67
N ASN A 44 -3.30 -2.93 -10.91
CA ASN A 44 -3.10 -3.85 -12.05
C ASN A 44 -1.78 -4.62 -11.98
N LEU A 45 -0.91 -4.27 -11.03
CA LEU A 45 0.33 -4.97 -10.71
C LEU A 45 0.26 -5.66 -9.34
N SER A 46 -0.95 -5.83 -8.80
CA SER A 46 -1.22 -6.56 -7.57
C SER A 46 -2.43 -7.48 -7.74
N ALA A 47 -2.45 -8.58 -7.00
CA ALA A 47 -3.54 -9.55 -7.07
C ALA A 47 -3.64 -10.38 -5.77
N SER A 48 -4.82 -10.94 -5.58
CA SER A 48 -5.17 -11.94 -4.58
C SER A 48 -5.65 -13.21 -5.27
N PHE A 49 -5.59 -14.34 -4.58
CA PHE A 49 -6.33 -15.54 -5.00
C PHE A 49 -7.84 -15.43 -4.71
N ASP A 50 -8.24 -14.48 -3.85
CA ASP A 50 -9.63 -14.18 -3.47
C ASP A 50 -9.91 -12.70 -3.76
N GLU A 51 -10.80 -12.44 -4.72
CA GLU A 51 -11.18 -11.10 -5.19
C GLU A 51 -11.93 -10.28 -4.13
N ASN A 52 -12.67 -10.92 -3.21
CA ASN A 52 -13.40 -10.21 -2.16
C ASN A 52 -12.43 -9.67 -1.10
N LEU A 53 -11.43 -10.47 -0.73
CA LEU A 53 -10.37 -10.03 0.19
C LEU A 53 -9.54 -8.92 -0.43
N GLU A 54 -9.22 -9.01 -1.72
CA GLU A 54 -8.54 -7.95 -2.46
C GLU A 54 -9.31 -6.63 -2.43
N LYS A 55 -10.58 -6.67 -2.86
CA LYS A 55 -11.44 -5.48 -2.87
C LYS A 55 -11.53 -4.85 -1.49
N SER A 56 -11.73 -5.68 -0.45
CA SER A 56 -11.81 -5.20 0.94
C SER A 56 -10.50 -4.53 1.38
N ALA A 57 -9.35 -5.10 1.02
CA ALA A 57 -8.06 -4.51 1.32
C ALA A 57 -7.88 -3.16 0.62
N PHE A 58 -8.23 -3.06 -0.67
CA PHE A 58 -8.14 -1.80 -1.42
C PHE A 58 -9.09 -0.73 -0.86
N ASP A 59 -10.31 -1.10 -0.45
CA ASP A 59 -11.26 -0.18 0.16
C ASP A 59 -10.76 0.37 1.50
N ILE A 60 -10.12 -0.49 2.33
CA ILE A 60 -9.47 -0.04 3.56
C ILE A 60 -8.31 0.91 3.22
N LEU A 61 -7.43 0.55 2.26
CA LEU A 61 -6.31 1.42 1.87
C LEU A 61 -6.79 2.80 1.40
N ARG A 62 -7.88 2.87 0.61
CA ARG A 62 -8.50 4.15 0.22
C ARG A 62 -8.97 4.95 1.43
N ALA A 63 -9.54 4.30 2.45
CA ALA A 63 -9.96 4.96 3.68
C ALA A 63 -8.78 5.57 4.48
N TYR A 64 -7.59 4.98 4.37
CA TYR A 64 -6.34 5.55 4.91
C TYR A 64 -5.75 6.67 4.04
N GLY A 65 -6.36 7.00 2.90
CA GLY A 65 -5.89 8.03 1.97
C GLY A 65 -4.83 7.54 0.97
N ILE A 66 -4.66 6.22 0.80
CA ILE A 66 -3.76 5.66 -0.21
C ILE A 66 -4.43 5.74 -1.58
N GLU A 67 -3.69 6.21 -2.57
CA GLU A 67 -4.13 6.30 -3.96
C GLU A 67 -4.04 4.93 -4.62
N ILE A 68 -5.12 4.50 -5.28
CA ILE A 68 -5.18 3.23 -6.00
C ILE A 68 -5.33 3.53 -7.49
N VAL A 69 -4.35 3.12 -8.30
CA VAL A 69 -4.30 3.33 -9.77
C VAL A 69 -4.23 2.02 -10.53
#